data_AF-A0A7W4D3S9-F1
#
_entry.id   AF-A0A7W4D3S9-F1
#
_cell.length_a   1.000
_cell.length_b   1.000
_cell.length_c   1.000
_cell.angle_alpha   90.00
_cell.angle_beta   90.00
_cell.angle_gamma   90.00
#
_symmetry.space_group_name_H-M   'P 1'
#
loop_
_entity.id
_entity.type
_entity.pdbx_description
1 polymer ?
#
loop_
_entity_poly.entity_id
_entity_poly.type
_entity_poly.pdbx_seq_one_letter_code
_entity_poly.pdbx_strand_id
1 'polypeptide(L)' 'MTELAPGSQTVTQERTELFEDGDQDRFSHYVPKEKLVAAMVNGTPVVALCGKVWVPTKNPEKFPVCPECKEIWQSMNPGE' A
#
# COMPACT_ATOMS: atom_id res chain seq x y z
N MET A 1 -22.87 34.33 40.96
CA MET A 1 -21.71 34.75 40.14
C MET A 1 -20.72 33.60 40.16
N THR A 2 -20.29 33.14 38.98
CA THR A 2 -19.22 32.12 38.73
C THR A 2 -19.67 30.68 39.03
N GLU A 3 -20.27 29.90 38.12
CA GLU A 3 -19.77 29.39 36.82
C GLU A 3 -18.34 28.84 36.89
N LEU A 4 -18.17 27.52 36.70
CA LEU A 4 -17.29 26.87 35.71
C LEU A 4 -17.20 25.34 35.98
N ALA A 5 -17.29 24.58 34.89
CA ALA A 5 -17.77 23.20 34.78
C ALA A 5 -16.76 22.08 35.14
N PRO A 6 -17.24 20.84 35.41
CA PRO A 6 -16.42 19.63 35.41
C PRO A 6 -16.22 19.15 33.97
N GLY A 7 -14.98 18.91 33.55
CA GLY A 7 -14.77 18.33 32.22
C GLY A 7 -13.36 18.39 31.67
N SER A 8 -12.34 18.09 32.47
CA SER A 8 -11.05 17.70 31.87
C SER A 8 -11.11 16.22 31.50
N GLN A 9 -11.93 15.90 30.49
CA GLN A 9 -11.79 14.64 29.76
C GLN A 9 -10.64 14.85 28.79
N THR A 10 -9.45 14.40 29.16
CA THR A 10 -8.35 14.26 28.21
C THR A 10 -8.76 13.17 27.23
N VAL A 11 -9.40 13.57 26.12
CA VAL A 11 -9.78 12.66 25.04
C VAL A 11 -8.49 12.03 24.51
N THR A 12 -8.34 10.75 24.80
CA THR A 12 -7.36 9.85 24.20
C THR A 12 -7.39 10.05 22.69
N GLN A 13 -6.43 10.81 22.16
CA GLN A 13 -6.13 10.78 20.74
C GLN A 13 -5.34 9.49 20.50
N GLU A 14 -6.05 8.37 20.49
CA GLU A 14 -5.65 7.17 19.76
C GLU A 14 -5.66 7.51 18.28
N ARG A 15 -4.67 8.30 17.87
CA ARG A 15 -4.25 8.32 16.49
C ARG A 15 -3.58 6.98 16.27
N THR A 16 -4.40 5.97 16.04
CA THR A 16 -3.97 4.72 15.44
C THR A 16 -3.47 5.11 14.06
N GLU A 17 -2.22 5.58 13.99
CA GLU A 17 -1.42 5.50 12.78
C GLU A 17 -1.28 3.99 12.50
N LEU A 18 -2.36 3.35 12.04
CA LEU A 18 -2.39 2.03 11.41
C LEU A 18 -1.73 2.15 10.02
N PHE A 19 -0.59 2.83 9.98
CA PHE A 19 0.44 2.52 9.01
C PHE A 19 1.39 1.54 9.72
N GLU A 20 0.81 0.45 10.25
CA GLU A 20 1.57 -0.78 10.27
C GLU A 20 2.07 -0.98 8.85
N ASP A 21 3.34 -1.39 8.74
CA ASP A 21 3.96 -1.81 7.51
C ASP A 21 4.81 -0.76 6.77
N GLY A 22 5.82 -0.27 7.50
CA GLY A 22 7.07 0.28 6.94
C GLY A 22 7.93 -0.72 6.15
N ASP A 23 7.35 -1.82 5.65
CA ASP A 23 7.99 -2.79 4.76
C ASP A 23 7.34 -2.83 3.34
N GLN A 24 6.19 -2.16 3.13
CA GLN A 24 5.42 -2.31 1.87
C GLN A 24 5.91 -1.51 0.66
N ASP A 25 6.85 -0.58 0.82
CA ASP A 25 7.42 0.19 -0.30
C ASP A 25 8.80 -0.35 -0.75
N ARG A 26 9.26 -1.47 -0.17
CA ARG A 26 10.56 -2.07 -0.49
C ARG A 26 10.48 -3.22 -1.48
N PHE A 27 9.28 -3.66 -1.83
CA PHE A 27 9.07 -4.75 -2.76
C PHE A 27 8.30 -4.31 -3.98
N SER A 28 8.71 -4.82 -5.13
CA SER A 28 8.01 -4.67 -6.39
C SER A 28 6.88 -5.66 -6.49
N HIS A 29 5.70 -5.18 -6.86
CA HIS A 29 4.50 -5.98 -7.01
C HIS A 29 4.13 -6.11 -8.48
N TYR A 30 3.73 -7.32 -8.89
CA TYR A 30 3.24 -7.53 -10.24
C TYR A 30 1.81 -7.00 -10.38
N VAL A 31 1.61 -6.31 -11.49
CA VAL A 31 0.33 -5.74 -11.93
C VAL A 31 0.23 -5.92 -13.44
N PRO A 32 -0.99 -6.01 -13.98
CA PRO A 32 -1.21 -5.98 -15.42
C PRO A 32 -0.55 -4.73 -16.01
N LYS A 33 0.30 -4.91 -17.02
CA LYS A 33 1.08 -3.82 -17.64
C LYS A 33 0.21 -2.61 -18.01
N GLU A 34 -0.95 -2.86 -18.60
CA GLU A 34 -1.90 -1.82 -19.00
C GLU A 34 -2.41 -1.01 -17.80
N LYS A 35 -2.71 -1.68 -16.69
CA LYS A 35 -3.19 -1.05 -15.45
C LYS A 35 -2.09 -0.24 -14.77
N LEU A 36 -0.86 -0.77 -14.74
CA LEU A 36 0.29 -0.06 -14.18
C LEU A 36 0.58 1.24 -14.94
N VAL A 37 0.62 1.18 -16.29
CA VAL A 37 0.89 2.36 -17.12
C VAL A 37 -0.19 3.42 -16.94
N ALA A 38 -1.47 3.03 -16.98
CA ALA A 38 -2.57 3.96 -16.76
C ALA A 38 -2.50 4.61 -15.37
N ALA A 39 -2.17 3.83 -14.34
CA ALA A 39 -2.06 4.33 -12.98
C ALA A 39 -0.86 5.25 -12.74
N MET A 40 0.27 4.99 -13.39
CA MET A 40 1.42 5.90 -13.36
C MET A 40 1.09 7.25 -13.99
N VAL A 41 0.29 7.29 -15.06
CA VAL A 41 -0.13 8.53 -15.73
C VAL A 41 -1.22 9.25 -14.95
N ASN A 42 -2.24 8.53 -14.49
CA ASN A 42 -3.38 9.12 -13.79
C ASN A 42 -3.15 9.34 -12.28
N GLY A 43 -2.10 8.77 -11.70
CA GLY A 43 -1.86 8.78 -10.26
C GLY A 43 -2.91 7.99 -9.47
N THR A 44 -3.51 6.97 -10.09
CA THR A 44 -4.57 6.18 -9.45
C THR A 44 -3.99 4.97 -8.69
N PRO A 45 -4.66 4.52 -7.62
CA PRO A 45 -4.27 3.30 -6.92
C PRO A 45 -4.49 2.06 -7.80
N VAL A 46 -3.56 1.11 -7.75
CA VAL A 46 -3.65 -0.21 -8.39
C VAL A 46 -3.52 -1.32 -7.37
N VAL A 47 -4.06 -2.48 -7.73
CA VAL A 47 -4.06 -3.68 -6.89
C VAL A 47 -3.10 -4.72 -7.48
N ALA A 48 -2.21 -5.23 -6.64
CA ALA A 48 -1.21 -6.24 -6.98
C ALA A 48 -1.85 -7.62 -7.15
N LEU A 49 -1.10 -8.55 -7.75
CA LEU A 49 -1.45 -9.97 -7.71
C LEU A 49 -1.58 -10.49 -6.26
N CYS A 50 -0.77 -9.99 -5.33
CA CYS A 50 -0.85 -10.30 -3.89
C CYS A 50 -1.99 -9.56 -3.16
N GLY A 51 -2.84 -8.81 -3.87
CA GLY A 51 -3.94 -8.02 -3.28
C GLY A 51 -3.54 -6.67 -2.66
N LYS A 52 -2.24 -6.33 -2.64
CA LYS A 52 -1.77 -5.04 -2.11
C LYS A 52 -2.19 -3.88 -2.99
N VAL A 53 -2.74 -2.82 -2.39
CA VAL A 53 -3.13 -1.60 -3.09
C VAL A 53 -2.07 -0.53 -2.91
N TRP A 54 -1.56 0.05 -4.00
CA TRP A 54 -0.58 1.14 -3.95
C TRP A 54 -0.73 2.11 -5.11
N VAL A 55 -0.21 3.33 -4.93
CA VAL A 55 -0.07 4.30 -6.02
C VAL A 55 1.39 4.25 -6.51
N PRO A 56 1.64 3.94 -7.79
CA PRO A 56 3.01 3.82 -8.29
C PRO A 56 3.68 5.20 -8.37
N THR A 57 4.66 5.44 -7.49
CA THR A 57 5.40 6.72 -7.41
C THR A 57 6.91 6.58 -7.61
N LYS A 58 7.45 5.35 -7.57
CA LYS A 58 8.89 5.04 -7.64
C LYS A 58 9.18 3.98 -8.71
N ASN A 59 10.42 3.94 -9.20
CA ASN A 59 10.87 2.89 -10.12
C ASN A 59 10.93 1.51 -9.43
N PRO A 60 10.15 0.51 -9.88
CA PRO A 60 10.12 -0.82 -9.28
C PRO A 60 11.40 -1.65 -9.56
N GLU A 61 12.21 -1.27 -10.55
CA GLU A 61 13.43 -2.03 -10.90
C GLU A 61 14.52 -2.03 -9.82
N LYS A 62 14.42 -1.11 -8.85
CA LYS A 62 15.39 -1.00 -7.74
C LYS A 62 15.04 -1.88 -6.55
N PHE A 63 13.90 -2.56 -6.59
CA PHE A 63 13.34 -3.28 -5.46
C PHE A 63 13.14 -4.76 -5.78
N PRO A 64 13.46 -5.68 -4.85
CA PRO A 64 13.14 -7.10 -5.02
C PRO A 64 11.65 -7.31 -5.25
N VAL A 65 11.28 -8.29 -6.07
CA VAL A 65 9.87 -8.62 -6.30
C VAL A 65 9.30 -9.33 -5.06
N CYS A 66 8.05 -9.01 -4.70
CA CYS A 66 7.31 -9.68 -3.64
C CYS A 66 7.23 -11.21 -3.91
N PRO A 67 7.58 -12.07 -2.94
CA PRO A 67 7.61 -13.52 -3.14
C PRO A 67 6.26 -14.07 -3.57
N GLU A 68 5.17 -13.60 -2.97
CA GLU A 68 3.81 -14.04 -3.33
C GLU A 68 3.43 -13.64 -4.77
N CYS A 69 3.74 -12.40 -5.19
CA CYS A 69 3.56 -11.99 -6.58
C CYS A 69 4.37 -12.88 -7.53
N LYS A 70 5.60 -13.25 -7.16
CA LYS A 70 6.47 -14.11 -7.95
C LYS A 70 5.91 -15.54 -8.07
N GLU A 71 5.41 -16.12 -6.99
CA GLU A 71 4.79 -17.44 -6.99
C GLU A 71 3.52 -17.49 -7.84
N ILE A 72 2.62 -16.51 -7.68
CA ILE A 72 1.41 -16.40 -8.49
C ILE A 72 1.78 -16.23 -9.97
N TRP A 73 2.74 -15.36 -10.28
CA TRP A 73 3.22 -15.14 -11.64
C TRP A 73 3.78 -16.44 -12.26
N GLN A 74 4.62 -17.18 -11.53
CA GLN A 74 5.16 -18.47 -11.98
C GLN A 74 4.06 -19.51 -12.19
N SER A 75 3.04 -19.53 -11.32
CA SER A 75 1.90 -20.43 -11.47
C SER A 75 1.01 -20.06 -12.67
N MET A 76 0.95 -18.80 -13.05
CA MET A 76 0.17 -18.31 -14.21
C MET A 76 0.93 -18.48 -15.54
N ASN A 77 2.26 -18.54 -15.51
CA ASN A 77 3.09 -18.70 -16.71
C ASN A 77 4.03 -19.94 -16.61
N PRO A 78 3.47 -21.17 -16.53
CA PRO A 78 4.28 -22.38 -16.49
C PRO A 78 4.85 -22.70 -17.87
N GLY A 79 5.90 -22.00 -18.31
CA GLY A 79 6.52 -22.30 -19.61
C GLY A 79 7.41 -21.25 -20.29
N GLU A 80 7.74 -20.14 -19.62
CA GLU A 80 8.90 -19.29 -20.00
C GLU A 80 10.09 -19.53 -19.08
#